data_AF-A0A8H4M7R3-F1
#
_entry.id   AF-A0A8H4M7R3-F1
#
_cell.length_a   1.000
_cell.length_b   1.000
_cell.length_c   1.000
_cell.angle_alpha   90.00
_cell.angle_beta   90.00
_cell.angle_gamma   90.00
#
_symmetry.space_group_name_H-M   'P 1'
#
loop_
_entity.id
_entity.type
_entity.pdbx_description
1 polymer ?
#
loop_
_entity_poly.entity_id
_entity_poly.type
_entity_poly.pdbx_seq_one_letter_code
_entity_poly.pdbx_strand_id
1 'polypeptide(L)'
;MRKLMNSQKAFGTNYGLTAKIPKDAFKLTAGKPKEHVGDNGSGSLLHREFCDNCGSFILEYGDAVKDQARYICVGTLDDPEALPPKGEFFCSSRASWMPEIPNVFHKQKIKE
;
A
#
# COMPACT_ATOMS: atom_id res chain seq x y z
N MET A 1 -23.15 4.41 -5.53
CA MET A 1 -21.68 4.35 -5.73
C MET A 1 -21.18 3.05 -5.11
N ARG A 2 -20.48 2.18 -5.85
CA ARG A 2 -19.88 0.97 -5.26
C ARG A 2 -18.99 1.38 -4.09
N LYS A 3 -18.98 0.60 -3.00
CA LYS A 3 -18.09 0.78 -1.86
C LYS A 3 -16.65 0.60 -2.37
N LEU A 4 -16.09 1.64 -2.97
CA LEU A 4 -14.70 1.68 -3.43
C LEU A 4 -13.84 1.22 -2.27
N MET A 5 -13.14 0.10 -2.46
CA MET A 5 -12.23 -0.43 -1.47
C MET A 5 -11.16 0.62 -1.17
N ASN A 6 -10.87 0.77 0.12
CA ASN A 6 -10.14 1.93 0.62
C ASN A 6 -8.77 2.16 -0.03
N SER A 7 -8.13 1.11 -0.58
CA SER A 7 -6.88 1.25 -1.35
C SER A 7 -7.06 2.05 -2.63
N GLN A 8 -8.11 1.84 -3.42
CA GLN A 8 -8.31 2.59 -4.67
C GLN A 8 -8.49 4.08 -4.42
N LYS A 9 -9.18 4.44 -3.33
CA LYS A 9 -9.31 5.83 -2.90
C LYS A 9 -7.99 6.41 -2.40
N ALA A 10 -7.21 5.65 -1.65
CA ALA A 10 -5.94 6.11 -1.08
C ALA A 10 -4.88 6.34 -2.16
N PHE A 11 -4.77 5.42 -3.12
CA PHE A 11 -3.77 5.49 -4.19
C PHE A 11 -4.26 6.28 -5.42
N GLY A 12 -5.56 6.58 -5.53
CA GLY A 12 -6.14 7.27 -6.69
C GLY A 12 -6.13 6.45 -7.98
N THR A 13 -5.92 5.14 -7.88
CA THR A 13 -5.80 4.22 -9.03
C THR A 13 -6.46 2.86 -8.71
N ASN A 14 -6.39 1.90 -9.64
CA ASN A 14 -7.00 0.57 -9.55
C ASN A 14 -6.37 -0.35 -8.49
N TYR A 15 -5.12 -0.12 -8.09
CA TYR A 15 -4.41 -0.86 -7.03
C TYR A 15 -3.32 0.01 -6.37
N GLY A 16 -2.83 -0.40 -5.19
CA GLY A 16 -1.63 0.19 -4.59
C GLY A 16 -0.43 -0.71 -4.82
N LEU A 17 0.65 -0.18 -5.39
CA LEU A 17 1.91 -0.91 -5.50
C LEU A 17 2.80 -0.57 -4.30
N THR A 18 2.99 -1.53 -3.41
CA THR A 18 3.78 -1.34 -2.19
C THR A 18 4.82 -2.43 -1.98
N ALA A 19 5.92 -2.06 -1.35
CA ALA A 19 6.99 -2.95 -0.93
C ALA A 19 7.03 -3.04 0.60
N LYS A 20 6.90 -4.26 1.13
CA LYS A 20 7.01 -4.52 2.56
C LYS A 20 8.49 -4.58 2.96
N ILE A 21 8.88 -3.78 3.96
CA ILE A 21 10.20 -3.79 4.57
C ILE A 21 10.10 -3.87 6.09
N PRO A 22 11.15 -4.34 6.79
CA PRO A 22 11.26 -4.17 8.24
C PRO A 22 11.19 -2.69 8.63
N LYS A 23 10.54 -2.37 9.75
CA LYS A 23 10.42 -0.99 10.26
C LYS A 23 11.80 -0.33 10.40
N ASP A 24 12.76 -1.05 10.94
CA ASP A 24 14.11 -0.53 11.23
C ASP A 24 14.98 -0.36 9.98
N ALA A 25 14.56 -0.92 8.83
CA ALA A 25 15.20 -0.70 7.54
C ALA A 25 14.76 0.63 6.88
N PHE A 26 13.70 1.27 7.39
CA PHE A 26 13.25 2.57 6.93
C PHE A 26 13.85 3.69 7.78
N LYS A 27 14.38 4.72 7.13
CA LYS A 27 14.80 5.96 7.78
C LYS A 27 14.33 7.16 7.00
N LEU A 28 13.54 8.01 7.64
CA LEU A 28 13.21 9.33 7.12
C LEU A 28 14.44 10.23 7.26
N THR A 29 15.01 10.68 6.14
CA THR A 29 16.22 11.51 6.12
C THR A 29 15.91 13.00 6.16
N ALA A 30 14.75 13.41 5.66
CA ALA A 30 14.29 14.80 5.64
C ALA A 30 12.76 14.89 5.54
N GLY A 31 12.23 16.08 5.87
CA GLY A 31 10.80 16.36 5.85
C GLY A 31 10.05 15.79 7.05
N LYS A 32 8.74 16.06 7.10
CA LYS A 32 7.83 15.51 8.10
C LYS A 32 6.52 15.12 7.41
N PRO A 33 6.28 13.83 7.15
CA PRO A 33 5.03 13.36 6.61
C PRO A 33 3.85 13.74 7.51
N LYS A 34 2.69 13.97 6.89
CA LYS A 34 1.41 13.95 7.59
C LYS A 34 0.91 12.52 7.68
N GLU A 35 0.22 12.20 8.77
CA GLU A 35 -0.36 10.89 8.98
C GLU A 35 -1.89 10.99 8.98
N HIS A 36 -2.54 10.01 8.35
CA HIS A 36 -3.95 9.74 8.50
C HIS A 36 -4.16 8.31 9.00
N VAL A 37 -4.95 8.16 10.06
CA VAL A 37 -5.29 6.88 10.68
C VAL A 37 -6.78 6.62 10.52
N GLY A 38 -7.14 5.43 10.02
CA GLY A 38 -8.54 5.06 9.87
C GLY A 38 -8.77 3.56 9.69
N ASP A 39 -9.94 3.08 10.12
CA ASP A 39 -10.37 1.71 9.84
C ASP A 39 -10.81 1.60 8.38
N ASN A 40 -10.21 0.65 7.67
CA ASN A 40 -10.54 0.38 6.28
C ASN A 40 -11.64 -0.69 6.09
N GLY A 41 -12.37 -1.03 7.14
CA GLY A 41 -13.39 -2.08 7.17
C GLY A 41 -12.82 -3.48 7.46
N SER A 42 -11.53 -3.56 7.83
CA SER A 42 -10.90 -4.80 8.30
C SER A 42 -10.98 -4.97 9.82
N GLY A 43 -11.42 -3.94 10.55
CA GLY A 43 -11.42 -3.93 12.02
C GLY A 43 -10.03 -3.66 12.62
N SER A 44 -9.04 -3.35 11.80
CA SER A 44 -7.71 -2.88 12.22
C SER A 44 -7.46 -1.48 11.66
N LEU A 45 -6.88 -0.61 12.47
CA LEU A 45 -6.50 0.73 12.02
C LEU A 45 -5.35 0.65 11.03
N LEU A 46 -5.49 1.42 9.96
CA LEU A 46 -4.47 1.58 8.93
C LEU A 46 -3.91 2.98 9.03
N HIS A 47 -2.58 3.06 9.15
CA HIS A 47 -1.79 4.27 9.16
C HIS A 47 -1.32 4.56 7.74
N ARG A 48 -1.48 5.80 7.30
CA ARG A 48 -1.06 6.29 6.00
C ARG A 48 -0.25 7.55 6.17
N GLU A 49 1.00 7.53 5.74
CA GLU A 49 1.89 8.67 5.78
C GLU A 49 2.11 9.23 4.37
N PHE A 50 1.92 10.53 4.21
CA PHE A 50 2.05 11.23 2.92
C PHE A 50 2.82 12.55 3.08
N CYS A 51 3.44 13.00 2.00
CA CYS A 51 4.12 14.29 1.96
C CYS A 51 3.12 15.42 2.21
N ASP A 52 3.40 16.28 3.19
CA ASP A 52 2.53 17.42 3.51
C ASP A 52 2.43 18.42 2.35
N ASN A 53 3.50 18.57 1.57
CA ASN A 53 3.58 19.59 0.53
C ASN A 53 2.91 19.17 -0.78
N CYS A 54 3.14 17.95 -1.25
CA CYS A 54 2.64 17.47 -2.55
C CYS A 54 1.56 16.39 -2.46
N GLY A 55 1.28 15.88 -1.26
CA GLY A 55 0.29 14.82 -1.05
C GLY A 55 0.72 13.42 -1.51
N SER A 56 1.95 13.25 -2.01
CA SER A 56 2.46 11.93 -2.42
C SER A 56 2.40 10.93 -1.27
N PHE A 57 1.82 9.77 -1.53
CA PHE A 57 1.67 8.72 -0.54
C PHE A 57 3.00 7.96 -0.36
N ILE A 58 3.51 7.86 0.87
CA ILE A 58 4.86 7.35 1.16
C ILE A 58 4.77 5.97 1.82
N LEU A 59 4.10 5.86 2.98
CA LEU A 59 4.03 4.62 3.76
C LEU A 59 2.60 4.24 4.11
N GLU A 60 2.33 2.94 4.13
CA GLU A 60 1.13 2.35 4.74
C GLU A 60 1.53 1.27 5.76
N TYR A 61 0.80 1.13 6.86
CA TYR A 61 0.93 -0.01 7.77
C TYR A 61 -0.29 -0.17 8.67
N GLY A 62 -0.62 -1.42 9.00
CA GLY A 62 -1.70 -1.73 9.95
C GLY A 62 -1.19 -1.81 11.38
N ASP A 63 -2.07 -1.55 12.34
CA ASP A 63 -1.77 -1.64 13.78
C ASP A 63 -1.10 -2.97 14.17
N ALA A 64 -1.57 -4.08 13.60
CA ALA A 64 -1.08 -5.42 13.88
C ALA A 64 0.41 -5.65 13.54
N VAL A 65 1.00 -4.83 12.68
CA VAL A 65 2.40 -4.95 12.23
C VAL A 65 3.20 -3.66 12.40
N LYS A 66 2.65 -2.64 13.09
CA LYS A 66 3.23 -1.30 13.17
C LYS A 66 4.61 -1.25 13.81
N ASP A 67 4.95 -2.22 14.63
CA ASP A 67 6.25 -2.31 15.30
C ASP A 67 7.25 -3.16 14.52
N GLN A 68 6.83 -3.82 13.44
CA GLN A 68 7.65 -4.77 12.70
C GLN A 68 7.90 -4.35 11.24
N ALA A 69 6.93 -3.73 10.58
CA ALA A 69 6.98 -3.51 9.14
C ALA A 69 6.45 -2.15 8.69
N ARG A 70 6.93 -1.72 7.52
CA ARG A 70 6.39 -0.60 6.72
C ARG A 70 6.13 -1.07 5.30
N TYR A 71 5.08 -0.55 4.68
CA TYR A 71 4.81 -0.76 3.26
C TYR A 71 5.10 0.55 2.53
N ILE A 72 6.22 0.61 1.80
CA ILE A 72 6.60 1.79 1.01
C ILE A 72 5.80 1.79 -0.29
N CYS A 73 5.28 2.93 -0.70
CA CYS A 73 4.70 3.12 -2.02
C CYS A 73 5.82 3.12 -3.07
N VAL A 74 5.88 2.11 -3.94
CA VAL A 74 7.04 1.91 -4.85
C VAL A 74 7.24 3.09 -5.79
N GLY A 75 6.15 3.77 -6.20
CA GLY A 75 6.22 4.94 -7.06
C GLY A 75 6.91 6.17 -6.44
N THR A 76 7.26 6.16 -5.15
CA THR A 76 8.04 7.22 -4.51
C THR A 76 9.53 6.90 -4.41
N LEU A 77 9.98 5.78 -4.97
CA LEU A 77 11.41 5.44 -5.03
C LEU A 77 12.07 6.12 -6.24
N ASP A 78 13.35 6.45 -6.12
CA ASP A 78 14.14 7.00 -7.22
C ASP A 78 14.26 6.02 -8.39
N ASP A 79 14.31 4.71 -8.09
CA ASP A 79 14.24 3.63 -9.06
C ASP A 79 13.05 2.71 -8.74
N PRO A 80 11.88 2.93 -9.37
CA PRO A 80 10.69 2.11 -9.14
C PRO A 80 10.80 0.71 -9.77
N GLU A 81 11.67 0.51 -10.75
CA GLU A 81 11.88 -0.79 -11.41
C GLU A 81 12.70 -1.75 -10.54
N ALA A 82 13.38 -1.24 -9.51
CA ALA A 82 14.16 -2.05 -8.57
C ALA A 82 13.31 -3.06 -7.78
N LEU A 83 11.99 -2.84 -7.66
CA LEU A 83 11.08 -3.66 -6.86
C LEU A 83 9.86 -4.12 -7.67
N PRO A 84 10.05 -5.03 -8.64
CA PRO A 84 8.93 -5.60 -9.37
C PRO A 84 8.01 -6.38 -8.41
N PRO A 85 6.69 -6.39 -8.68
CA PRO A 85 5.72 -7.06 -7.83
C PRO A 85 6.01 -8.56 -7.78
N LYS A 86 5.91 -9.14 -6.58
CA LYS A 86 6.07 -10.57 -6.34
C LYS A 86 4.75 -11.30 -6.11
N GLY A 87 3.65 -10.55 -6.01
CA GLY A 87 2.31 -11.08 -5.87
C GLY A 87 1.27 -9.99 -5.71
N GLU A 88 0.02 -10.39 -5.91
CA GLU A 88 -1.16 -9.54 -5.84
C GLU A 88 -2.09 -10.02 -4.73
N PHE A 89 -2.60 -9.08 -3.94
CA PHE A 89 -3.55 -9.35 -2.86
C PHE A 89 -4.90 -8.72 -3.19
N PHE A 90 -5.97 -9.29 -2.64
CA PHE A 90 -7.35 -8.83 -2.87
C PHE A 90 -7.80 -8.89 -4.33
N CYS A 91 -7.34 -9.91 -5.07
CA CYS A 91 -7.65 -10.09 -6.49
C CYS A 91 -9.15 -10.22 -6.77
N SER A 92 -9.97 -10.61 -5.78
CA SER A 92 -11.43 -10.66 -5.92
C SER A 92 -12.06 -9.30 -6.25
N SER A 93 -11.30 -8.24 -6.02
CA SER A 93 -11.73 -6.85 -6.18
C SER A 93 -11.00 -6.14 -7.31
N ARG A 94 -10.22 -6.88 -8.09
CA ARG A 94 -9.59 -6.41 -9.31
C ARG A 94 -10.68 -5.82 -10.23
N ALA A 95 -10.38 -4.67 -10.82
CA ALA A 95 -11.24 -4.14 -11.87
C ALA A 95 -11.27 -5.13 -13.04
N SER A 96 -12.46 -5.44 -13.56
CA SER A 96 -12.65 -6.51 -14.57
C SER A 96 -11.88 -6.31 -15.87
N TRP A 97 -11.47 -5.08 -16.17
CA TRP A 97 -10.69 -4.73 -17.36
C TRP A 97 -9.17 -4.79 -17.12
N MET A 98 -8.72 -4.93 -15.88
CA MET A 98 -7.30 -4.95 -15.55
C MET A 98 -6.75 -6.38 -15.69
N PRO A 99 -5.65 -6.60 -16.42
CA PRO A 99 -5.03 -7.91 -16.50
C PRO A 99 -4.39 -8.32 -15.16
N GLU A 100 -4.06 -9.61 -15.05
CA GLU A 100 -3.21 -10.14 -13.98
C GLU A 100 -1.74 -9.94 -14.32
N ILE A 101 -0.91 -9.82 -13.28
CA ILE A 101 0.53 -9.80 -13.48
C ILE A 101 1.00 -11.25 -13.69
N PRO A 102 1.68 -11.57 -14.81
CA PRO A 102 2.08 -12.94 -15.06
C PRO A 102 3.17 -13.39 -14.08
N ASN A 103 3.20 -14.69 -13.78
CA ASN A 103 4.24 -15.36 -12.99
C ASN A 103 4.42 -14.86 -11.54
N VAL A 104 3.37 -14.32 -10.93
CA VAL A 104 3.33 -13.97 -9.50
C VAL A 104 2.19 -14.71 -8.79
N PHE A 105 2.21 -14.75 -7.46
CA PHE A 105 1.09 -15.33 -6.71
C PHE A 105 -0.10 -14.37 -6.69
N HIS A 106 -1.32 -14.92 -6.69
CA HIS A 106 -2.55 -14.15 -6.67
C HIS A 106 -3.43 -14.62 -5.49
N LYS A 107 -3.60 -13.77 -4.48
CA LYS A 107 -4.52 -14.04 -3.36
C LYS A 107 -5.83 -13.30 -3.56
N GLN A 108 -6.96 -14.01 -3.50
CA GLN A 108 -8.28 -13.38 -3.60
C GLN A 108 -8.60 -12.64 -2.31
N LYS A 109 -8.20 -13.17 -1.15
CA LYS A 109 -8.39 -12.58 0.19
C LYS A 109 -7.16 -12.76 1.08
N ILE A 110 -7.08 -12.04 2.22
CA ILE A 110 -5.93 -12.16 3.16
C ILE A 110 -5.77 -13.58 3.74
N LYS A 111 -6.89 -14.23 4.09
CA LYS A 111 -6.91 -15.51 4.82
C LYS A 111 -6.84 -16.76 3.92
N GLU A 112 -6.48 -16.59 2.65
CA GLU A 112 -6.22 -17.69 1.72
C GLU A 112 -4.75 -18.08 1.69
#